data_AF-A0A6J7T3G1-F1
#
_entry.id   AF-A0A6J7T3G1-F1
#
_cell.length_a   1.000
_cell.length_b   1.000
_cell.length_c   1.000
_cell.angle_alpha   90.00
_cell.angle_beta   90.00
_cell.angle_gamma   90.00
#
_symmetry.space_group_name_H-M   'P 1'
#
loop_
_entity.id
_entity.type
_entity.pdbx_description
1 polymer ?
#
loop_
_entity_poly.entity_id
_entity_poly.type
_entity_poly.pdbx_seq_one_letter_code
_entity_poly.pdbx_strand_id
1 'polypeptide(L)'
;MFSFCPPEEAEAEHRRLLQWEKDFLNAIEVPYRVIDVASGDLGSSAARKFDCEAWIPTQNAYREVTSTSNCTEFQARRLNIRMKDENGTRPIATLNGTLCAIPRIIVAILENHQQEDGSVRVPKALVPFLGGREVLSPVSV
;
A
#
# COMPACT_ATOMS: atom_id res chain seq x y z
N MET A 1 6.31 3.37 3.18
CA MET A 1 7.49 3.05 2.35
C MET A 1 7.94 4.33 1.67
N PHE A 2 9.25 4.54 1.57
CA PHE A 2 9.83 5.68 0.87
C PHE A 2 11.13 5.23 0.21
N SER A 3 11.39 5.69 -1.01
CA SER A 3 12.57 5.32 -1.78
C SER A 3 13.22 6.53 -2.43
N PHE A 4 14.54 6.54 -2.41
CA PHE A 4 15.39 7.41 -3.22
C PHE A 4 16.14 6.51 -4.19
N CYS A 5 15.95 6.71 -5.49
CA CYS A 5 16.62 5.89 -6.50
C CYS A 5 17.09 6.74 -7.68
N PRO A 6 18.06 6.26 -8.48
CA PRO A 6 18.36 6.89 -9.75
C PRO A 6 17.09 7.04 -10.61
N PRO A 7 16.87 8.20 -11.26
CA PRO A 7 15.71 8.44 -12.13
C PRO A 7 15.42 7.33 -13.15
N GLU A 8 16.45 6.72 -13.71
CA GLU A 8 16.38 5.60 -14.64
C GLU A 8 15.81 4.30 -14.04
N GLU A 9 15.83 4.16 -12.71
CA GLU A 9 15.28 3.01 -11.98
C GLU A 9 13.86 3.28 -11.43
N ALA A 10 13.39 4.53 -11.50
CA ALA A 10 12.17 4.95 -10.79
C ALA A 10 10.93 4.15 -11.21
N GLU A 11 10.77 3.79 -12.48
CA GLU A 11 9.64 2.97 -12.92
C GLU A 11 9.70 1.55 -12.35
N ALA A 12 10.88 0.92 -12.37
CA ALA A 12 11.08 -0.41 -11.82
C ALA A 12 10.87 -0.42 -10.30
N GLU A 13 11.36 0.61 -9.61
CA GLU A 13 11.15 0.79 -8.18
C GLU A 13 9.67 0.98 -7.86
N HIS A 14 8.93 1.76 -8.66
CA HIS A 14 7.48 1.94 -8.47
C HIS A 14 6.72 0.62 -8.58
N ARG A 15 7.08 -0.22 -9.56
CA ARG A 15 6.52 -1.57 -9.71
C ARG A 15 6.86 -2.47 -8.52
N ARG A 16 8.07 -2.34 -7.96
CA ARG A 16 8.49 -3.08 -6.76
C ARG A 16 7.69 -2.66 -5.52
N LEU A 17 7.49 -1.35 -5.31
CA LEU A 17 6.65 -0.84 -4.23
C LEU A 17 5.21 -1.36 -4.35
N LEU A 18 4.61 -1.29 -5.55
CA LEU A 18 3.28 -1.85 -5.81
C LEU A 18 3.23 -3.36 -5.53
N GLN A 19 4.29 -4.10 -5.89
CA GLN A 19 4.32 -5.54 -5.62
C GLN A 19 4.33 -5.85 -4.13
N TRP A 20 5.03 -5.06 -3.30
CA TRP A 20 4.96 -5.22 -1.85
C TRP A 20 3.58 -4.92 -1.26
N GLU A 21 2.87 -3.93 -1.79
CA GLU A 21 1.48 -3.65 -1.38
C GLU A 21 0.57 -4.85 -1.71
N LYS A 22 0.72 -5.42 -2.91
CA LYS A 22 0.00 -6.62 -3.34
C LYS A 22 0.34 -7.85 -2.50
N ASP A 23 1.61 -8.07 -2.21
CA ASP A 23 2.09 -9.19 -1.39
C ASP A 23 1.54 -9.10 0.03
N PHE A 24 1.50 -7.89 0.60
CA PHE A 24 0.88 -7.65 1.90
C PHE A 24 -0.61 -7.98 1.89
N LEU A 25 -1.37 -7.46 0.92
CA LEU A 25 -2.82 -7.71 0.79
C LEU A 25 -3.12 -9.21 0.56
N ASN A 26 -2.30 -9.89 -0.25
CA ASN A 26 -2.37 -11.33 -0.45
C ASN A 26 -2.11 -12.10 0.86
N ALA A 27 -1.10 -11.68 1.63
CA ALA A 27 -0.72 -12.34 2.88
C ALA A 27 -1.81 -12.22 3.97
N ILE A 28 -2.55 -11.12 3.97
CA ILE A 28 -3.72 -10.94 4.85
C ILE A 28 -5.02 -11.46 4.22
N GLU A 29 -4.95 -12.14 3.08
CA GLU A 29 -6.07 -12.86 2.44
C GLU A 29 -7.27 -11.95 2.07
N VAL A 30 -7.02 -10.67 1.78
CA VAL A 30 -8.07 -9.69 1.45
C VAL A 30 -8.23 -9.59 -0.09
N PRO A 31 -9.44 -9.70 -0.65
CA PRO A 31 -9.68 -9.42 -2.07
C PRO A 31 -9.47 -7.93 -2.38
N TYR A 32 -8.75 -7.63 -3.45
CA TYR A 32 -8.50 -6.25 -3.87
C TYR A 32 -8.43 -6.12 -5.39
N ARG A 33 -8.47 -4.86 -5.86
CA ARG A 33 -8.12 -4.47 -7.22
C ARG A 33 -7.03 -3.41 -7.20
N VAL A 34 -6.29 -3.31 -8.29
CA VAL A 34 -5.29 -2.25 -8.50
C VAL A 34 -5.83 -1.26 -9.52
N ILE A 35 -5.77 0.03 -9.19
CA ILE A 35 -6.18 1.13 -10.06
C ILE A 35 -4.94 1.91 -10.49
N ASP A 36 -4.80 2.16 -11.79
CA ASP A 36 -3.89 3.18 -12.33
C ASP A 36 -4.64 4.51 -12.32
N VAL A 37 -4.22 5.41 -11.42
CA VAL A 37 -5.01 6.59 -11.06
C VAL A 37 -5.00 7.60 -12.21
N ALA A 38 -6.19 8.09 -12.57
CA ALA A 38 -6.36 9.06 -13.64
C ALA A 38 -5.66 10.40 -13.31
N SER A 39 -5.22 11.12 -14.34
CA SER A 39 -4.47 12.37 -14.18
C SER A 39 -5.14 13.43 -13.30
N GLY A 40 -6.48 13.49 -13.32
CA GLY A 40 -7.26 14.41 -12.49
C GLY A 40 -7.19 14.15 -10.99
N ASP A 41 -6.73 12.96 -10.57
CA ASP A 41 -6.70 12.50 -9.17
C ASP A 41 -5.28 12.16 -8.68
N LEU A 42 -4.23 12.50 -9.45
CA LEU A 42 -2.83 12.25 -9.07
C LEU A 42 -2.33 13.16 -7.92
N GLY A 43 -2.99 14.29 -7.70
CA GLY A 43 -2.46 15.37 -6.88
C GLY A 43 -1.25 16.06 -7.54
N SER A 44 -0.58 16.96 -6.79
CA SER A 44 0.42 17.85 -7.40
C SER A 44 1.81 17.24 -7.60
N SER A 45 2.15 16.15 -6.89
CA SER A 45 3.54 15.66 -6.82
C SER A 45 3.78 14.33 -7.53
N ALA A 46 2.73 13.54 -7.80
CA ALA A 46 2.86 12.24 -8.45
C ALA A 46 2.84 12.42 -9.97
N ALA A 47 3.81 11.81 -10.66
CA ALA A 47 3.76 11.64 -12.11
C ALA A 47 2.94 10.40 -12.51
N ARG A 48 2.92 9.38 -11.64
CA ARG A 48 2.08 8.20 -11.74
C ARG A 48 1.76 7.65 -10.35
N LYS A 49 0.54 7.15 -10.16
CA LYS A 49 0.06 6.59 -8.88
C LYS A 49 -0.73 5.31 -9.14
N PHE A 50 -0.50 4.32 -8.29
CA PHE A 50 -1.34 3.12 -8.19
C PHE A 50 -1.98 3.07 -6.82
N ASP A 51 -3.26 2.77 -6.79
CA ASP A 51 -4.00 2.53 -5.55
C ASP A 51 -4.43 1.06 -5.51
N CYS A 52 -4.21 0.39 -4.38
CA CYS A 52 -4.88 -0.88 -4.13
C CYS A 52 -6.14 -0.60 -3.31
N GLU A 53 -7.27 -1.08 -3.83
CA GLU A 53 -8.56 -0.95 -3.18
C GLU A 53 -9.04 -2.31 -2.72
N ALA A 54 -9.30 -2.47 -1.43
CA ALA A 54 -9.83 -3.69 -0.83
C ALA A 54 -11.36 -3.75 -0.99
N TRP A 55 -11.90 -4.96 -1.16
CA TRP A 55 -13.34 -5.19 -1.11
C TRP A 55 -13.86 -5.00 0.33
N ILE A 56 -14.91 -4.19 0.49
CA ILE A 56 -15.57 -3.94 1.77
C ILE A 56 -17.02 -4.47 1.69
N PRO A 57 -17.29 -5.68 2.23
CA PRO A 57 -18.58 -6.35 2.13
C PRO A 57 -19.78 -5.50 2.53
N THR A 58 -19.71 -4.79 3.66
CA THR A 58 -20.84 -3.98 4.17
C THR A 58 -21.17 -2.80 3.26
N GLN A 59 -20.20 -2.33 2.47
CA GLN A 59 -20.35 -1.22 1.55
C GLN A 59 -20.61 -1.68 0.11
N ASN A 60 -20.54 -2.99 -0.15
CA ASN A 60 -20.65 -3.59 -1.48
C ASN A 60 -19.77 -2.88 -2.52
N ALA A 61 -18.54 -2.53 -2.14
CA ALA A 61 -17.65 -1.72 -2.96
C ALA A 61 -16.17 -1.91 -2.61
N TYR A 62 -15.31 -1.53 -3.56
CA TYR A 62 -13.87 -1.39 -3.32
C TYR A 62 -13.55 -0.03 -2.69
N ARG A 63 -12.60 -0.01 -1.74
CA ARG A 63 -12.11 1.19 -1.05
C ARG A 63 -10.59 1.20 -0.96
N GLU A 64 -9.98 2.35 -1.21
CA GLU A 64 -8.52 2.54 -1.12
C GLU A 64 -7.98 2.09 0.24
N VAL A 65 -6.98 1.21 0.23
CA VAL A 65 -6.24 0.79 1.43
C VAL A 65 -4.75 1.09 1.33
N THR A 66 -4.20 1.15 0.11
CA THR A 66 -2.83 1.55 -0.15
C THR A 66 -2.76 2.47 -1.36
N SER A 67 -1.65 3.20 -1.43
CA SER A 67 -1.29 4.01 -2.59
C SER A 67 0.22 4.07 -2.70
N THR A 68 0.73 3.98 -3.93
CA THR A 68 2.14 4.20 -4.25
C THR A 68 2.32 5.16 -5.41
N SER A 69 3.24 6.11 -5.26
CA SER A 69 3.48 7.18 -6.22
C SER A 69 4.94 7.24 -6.65
N ASN A 70 5.15 7.39 -7.96
CA ASN A 70 6.40 7.88 -8.52
C ASN A 70 6.32 9.40 -8.65
N CYS A 71 7.10 10.12 -7.85
CA CYS A 71 7.14 11.58 -7.89
C CYS A 71 8.23 12.12 -8.83
N THR A 72 8.94 11.23 -9.54
CA THR A 72 10.13 11.56 -10.33
C THR A 72 11.06 12.45 -9.50
N GLU A 73 11.54 13.55 -10.06
CA GLU A 73 12.41 14.51 -9.39
C GLU A 73 11.63 15.67 -8.73
N PHE A 74 10.28 15.65 -8.71
CA PHE A 74 9.46 16.78 -8.26
C PHE A 74 9.81 17.21 -6.83
N GLN A 75 9.85 16.26 -5.91
CA GLN A 75 10.16 16.54 -4.50
C GLN A 75 11.64 16.88 -4.33
N ALA A 76 12.52 16.11 -4.98
CA ALA A 76 13.96 16.28 -4.92
C ALA A 76 14.41 17.69 -5.36
N ARG A 77 13.85 18.22 -6.45
CA ARG A 77 14.14 19.57 -6.93
C ARG A 77 13.74 20.66 -5.93
N ARG A 78 12.64 20.47 -5.19
CA ARG A 78 12.11 21.45 -4.23
C ARG A 78 12.85 21.41 -2.90
N LEU A 79 13.38 20.26 -2.53
CA LEU A 79 14.12 20.02 -1.28
C LEU A 79 15.65 19.99 -1.48
N ASN A 80 16.13 20.23 -2.70
CA ASN A 80 17.55 20.17 -3.09
C ASN A 80 18.21 18.81 -2.77
N ILE A 81 17.48 17.71 -2.99
CA ILE A 81 17.98 16.33 -2.82
C ILE A 81 18.62 15.89 -4.13
N ARG A 82 19.90 15.52 -4.09
CA ARG A 82 20.72 15.27 -5.28
C ARG A 82 21.52 13.98 -5.12
N MET A 83 21.82 13.36 -6.25
CA MET A 83 22.80 12.29 -6.39
C MET A 83 24.02 12.78 -7.18
N LYS A 84 25.14 12.08 -7.02
CA LYS A 84 26.34 12.31 -7.83
C LYS A 84 26.68 11.01 -8.56
N ASP A 85 26.82 11.11 -9.87
CA ASP A 85 27.25 10.01 -10.74
C ASP A 85 28.32 10.52 -11.73
N GLU A 86 28.65 9.69 -12.74
CA GLU A 86 29.63 10.01 -13.78
C GLU A 86 29.24 11.25 -14.61
N ASN A 87 27.95 11.58 -14.69
CA ASN A 87 27.42 12.73 -15.42
C ASN A 87 27.33 13.99 -14.55
N GLY A 88 27.76 13.92 -13.28
CA GLY A 88 27.83 15.05 -12.37
C GLY A 88 26.79 14.99 -11.24
N THR A 89 26.41 16.16 -10.73
CA THR A 89 25.42 16.27 -9.65
C THR A 89 24.06 16.62 -10.21
N ARG A 90 23.07 15.75 -10.04
CA ARG A 90 21.70 15.90 -10.55
C ARG A 90 20.64 15.52 -9.50
N PRO A 91 19.36 15.93 -9.67
CA PRO A 91 18.30 15.49 -8.78
C PRO A 91 18.12 13.96 -8.77
N ILE A 92 17.71 13.41 -7.63
CA ILE A 92 17.35 12.00 -7.48
C ILE A 92 15.84 11.81 -7.69
N ALA A 93 15.38 10.59 -8.02
CA ALA A 93 13.95 10.31 -8.01
C ALA A 93 13.47 9.94 -6.59
N THR A 94 12.23 10.30 -6.28
CA THR A 94 11.57 10.00 -5.01
C THR A 94 10.29 9.22 -5.25
N LEU A 95 10.11 8.15 -4.49
CA LEU A 95 8.91 7.34 -4.52
C LEU A 95 8.40 7.10 -3.10
N ASN A 96 7.10 6.91 -2.98
CA ASN A 96 6.46 6.56 -1.71
C ASN A 96 5.37 5.50 -1.93
N GLY A 97 5.04 4.78 -0.87
CA GLY A 97 4.03 3.73 -0.89
C GLY A 97 3.47 3.44 0.51
N THR A 98 2.18 3.19 0.61
CA THR A 98 1.51 2.84 1.87
C THR A 98 1.51 1.33 2.01
N LEU A 99 2.29 0.76 2.91
CA LEU A 99 2.25 -0.70 3.11
C LEU A 99 1.00 -1.13 3.89
N CYS A 100 0.68 -0.41 4.98
CA CYS A 100 -0.42 -0.76 5.85
C CYS A 100 -1.03 0.49 6.50
N ALA A 101 -2.16 0.95 5.97
CA ALA A 101 -2.99 1.97 6.63
C ALA A 101 -3.85 1.29 7.72
N ILE A 102 -3.29 1.16 8.93
CA ILE A 102 -3.82 0.34 10.03
C ILE A 102 -5.35 0.41 10.18
N PRO A 103 -6.01 1.58 10.25
CA PRO A 103 -7.46 1.63 10.43
C PRO A 103 -8.23 0.92 9.31
N ARG A 104 -7.84 1.14 8.06
CA ARG A 104 -8.53 0.54 6.89
C ARG A 104 -8.23 -0.95 6.76
N ILE A 105 -7.02 -1.36 7.15
CA ILE A 105 -6.64 -2.78 7.16
C ILE A 105 -7.39 -3.55 8.24
N ILE A 106 -7.60 -2.97 9.42
CA ILE A 106 -8.46 -3.57 10.46
C ILE A 106 -9.87 -3.78 9.92
N VAL A 107 -10.48 -2.76 9.29
CA VAL A 107 -11.80 -2.90 8.66
C VAL A 107 -11.81 -4.02 7.62
N ALA A 108 -10.83 -4.03 6.70
CA ALA A 108 -10.76 -5.04 5.66
C ALA A 108 -10.64 -6.47 6.22
N ILE A 109 -9.84 -6.68 7.26
CA ILE A 109 -9.69 -8.00 7.91
C ILE A 109 -10.98 -8.40 8.61
N LEU A 110 -11.55 -7.51 9.43
CA LEU A 110 -12.77 -7.82 10.20
C LEU A 110 -13.94 -8.16 9.26
N GLU A 111 -14.13 -7.42 8.17
CA GLU A 111 -15.25 -7.67 7.27
C GLU A 111 -15.04 -8.87 6.34
N ASN A 112 -13.83 -9.10 5.82
CA ASN A 112 -13.59 -10.20 4.87
C ASN A 112 -13.37 -11.56 5.54
N HIS A 113 -13.09 -11.59 6.84
CA HIS A 113 -12.87 -12.84 7.58
C HIS A 113 -13.90 -13.12 8.68
N GLN A 114 -14.99 -12.34 8.74
CA GLN A 114 -16.11 -12.61 9.64
C GLN A 114 -16.73 -14.00 9.39
N GLN A 115 -17.21 -14.60 10.46
CA GLN A 115 -17.96 -15.86 10.47
C GLN A 115 -19.40 -15.59 10.92
N GLU A 116 -20.31 -16.54 10.66
CA GLU A 116 -21.74 -16.39 11.00
C GLU A 116 -22.00 -16.17 12.51
N ASP A 117 -21.12 -16.67 13.38
CA ASP A 117 -21.20 -16.52 14.83
C ASP A 117 -20.63 -15.18 15.36
N GLY A 118 -20.19 -14.29 14.46
CA GLY A 118 -19.59 -13.00 14.79
C GLY A 118 -18.11 -13.08 15.17
N SER A 119 -17.49 -14.27 15.14
CA SER A 119 -16.04 -14.39 15.24
C SER A 119 -15.35 -13.99 13.93
N VAL A 120 -14.05 -13.69 14.00
CA VAL A 120 -13.24 -13.33 12.83
C VAL A 120 -12.07 -14.29 12.73
N ARG A 121 -11.94 -14.99 11.59
CA ARG A 121 -10.77 -15.81 11.30
C ARG A 121 -9.55 -14.91 11.14
N VAL A 122 -8.47 -15.24 11.84
CA VAL A 122 -7.19 -14.54 11.70
C VAL A 122 -6.50 -15.02 10.41
N PRO A 123 -6.10 -14.12 9.49
CA PRO A 123 -5.27 -14.49 8.35
C PRO A 123 -4.01 -15.24 8.77
N LYS A 124 -3.60 -16.28 8.05
CA LYS A 124 -2.51 -17.17 8.49
C LYS A 124 -1.21 -16.43 8.77
N ALA A 125 -0.89 -15.40 7.99
CA ALA A 125 0.30 -14.58 8.17
C ALA A 125 0.34 -13.83 9.50
N LEU A 126 -0.81 -13.58 10.14
CA LEU A 126 -0.93 -12.83 11.40
C LEU A 126 -0.92 -13.73 12.65
N VAL A 127 -1.21 -15.03 12.51
CA VAL A 127 -1.27 -16.00 13.63
C VAL A 127 -0.01 -15.99 14.51
N PRO A 128 1.23 -15.99 13.95
CA PRO A 128 2.44 -15.95 14.77
C PRO A 128 2.58 -14.67 15.62
N PHE A 129 1.99 -13.56 15.16
CA PHE A 129 2.05 -12.27 15.84
C PHE A 129 0.94 -12.09 16.88
N LEU A 130 -0.06 -12.98 16.89
CA LEU A 130 -1.20 -12.96 17.81
C LEU A 130 -1.13 -14.12 18.83
N GLY A 131 0.07 -14.64 19.11
CA GLY A 131 0.29 -15.69 20.10
C GLY A 131 -0.33 -17.03 19.72
N GLY A 132 -0.41 -17.33 18.41
CA GLY A 132 -1.02 -18.57 17.91
C GLY A 132 -2.55 -18.52 17.83
N ARG A 133 -3.19 -17.36 18.07
CA ARG A 133 -4.64 -17.22 17.90
C ARG A 133 -5.02 -17.30 16.42
N GLU A 134 -5.91 -18.23 16.10
CA GLU A 134 -6.46 -18.42 14.76
C GLU A 134 -7.83 -17.74 14.58
N VAL A 135 -8.49 -17.36 15.68
CA VAL A 135 -9.82 -16.73 15.68
C VAL A 135 -9.87 -15.62 16.74
N LEU A 136 -10.51 -14.49 16.39
CA LEU A 136 -10.91 -13.44 17.31
C LEU A 136 -12.39 -13.62 17.64
N SER A 137 -12.72 -13.80 18.91
CA SER A 137 -14.12 -13.98 19.35
C SER A 137 -14.67 -12.68 19.95
N PRO A 138 -15.98 -12.43 19.83
CA PRO A 138 -16.64 -11.35 20.56
C PRO A 138 -16.37 -11.45 22.05
N VAL A 139 -16.15 -10.31 22.71
CA VAL A 139 -16.06 -10.27 24.17
C VAL A 139 -17.46 -10.56 24.71
N SER A 140 -17.59 -11.62 25.51
CA SER A 140 -18.82 -11.89 26.25
C SER A 140 -19.09 -10.69 27.18
N VAL A 141 -20.22 -10.02 26.99
CA VAL A 141 -20.73 -9.00 27.92
C VAL A 141 -21.42 -9.68 29.09
#